data_AF-X1L1Y1-F1
#
_entry.id   AF-X1L1Y1-F1
#
_cell.length_a   1.000
_cell.length_b   1.000
_cell.length_c   1.000
_cell.angle_alpha   90.00
_cell.angle_beta   90.00
_cell.angle_gamma   90.00
#
_symmetry.space_group_name_H-M   'P 1'
#
loop_
_entity.id
_entity.type
_entity.pdbx_description
1 polymer ?
#
loop_
_entity_poly.entity_id
_entity_poly.type
_entity_poly.pdbx_seq_one_letter_code
_entity_poly.pdbx_strand_id
1 'polypeptide(L)' 'MKIYKGNRVGPSVDIRGVEVTVNGKPLKHRVYHSPAGFEWGYGGSGPADLARSILWDYLGKEPPRVLYQNFKDTFVAT' A
#
# COMPACT_ATOMS: atom_id res chain seq x y z
N MET A 1 4.65 1.58 -18.44
CA MET A 1 4.35 2.40 -17.25
C MET A 1 3.41 1.62 -16.33
N LYS A 2 3.58 1.66 -15.00
CA LYS A 2 2.63 1.07 -14.05
C LYS A 2 1.74 2.17 -13.46
N ILE A 3 0.45 1.91 -13.32
CA ILE A 3 -0.52 2.84 -12.73
C ILE A 3 -1.12 2.18 -11.49
N TYR A 4 -0.93 2.82 -10.35
CA TYR A 4 -1.49 2.38 -9.06
C TYR A 4 -2.73 3.22 -8.75
N LYS A 5 -3.85 2.57 -8.42
CA LYS A 5 -5.11 3.25 -8.07
C LYS A 5 -5.67 2.67 -6.77
N GLY A 6 -5.97 3.54 -5.82
CA GLY A 6 -6.64 3.19 -4.57
C GLY A 6 -8.11 3.61 -4.59
N ASN A 7 -9.00 2.74 -4.12
CA ASN A 7 -10.40 3.04 -3.88
C ASN A 7 -10.73 2.78 -2.41
N ARG A 8 -11.41 3.72 -1.75
CA ARG A 8 -12.01 3.45 -0.44
C ARG A 8 -13.39 2.84 -0.67
N VAL A 9 -13.52 1.56 -0.35
CA VAL A 9 -14.82 0.87 -0.28
C VAL A 9 -15.36 1.04 1.13
N GLY A 10 -16.66 1.26 1.30
CA GLY A 10 -17.26 1.38 2.63
C GLY A 10 -16.95 0.14 3.50
N PRO A 11 -17.11 0.22 4.83
CA PRO A 11 -16.77 -0.88 5.71
C PRO A 11 -17.55 -2.15 5.30
N SER A 12 -16.83 -3.15 4.79
CA SER A 12 -17.29 -4.53 4.76
C SER A 12 -16.68 -5.24 5.97
N VAL A 13 -17.42 -6.22 6.51
CA VAL A 13 -17.27 -6.79 7.85
C VAL A 13 -15.84 -7.27 8.19
N ASP A 14 -14.98 -7.51 7.18
CA ASP A 14 -13.69 -8.16 7.37
C ASP A 14 -12.46 -7.44 6.77
N ILE A 15 -12.61 -6.28 6.11
CA ILE A 15 -11.49 -5.61 5.43
C ILE A 15 -11.56 -4.10 5.70
N ARG A 16 -10.47 -3.49 6.16
CA ARG A 16 -10.35 -2.02 6.14
C ARG A 16 -10.54 -1.58 4.70
N GLY A 17 -11.59 -0.81 4.47
CA GLY A 17 -12.24 -0.60 3.18
C GLY A 17 -11.39 0.10 2.14
N VAL A 18 -10.31 -0.54 1.72
CA VAL A 18 -9.29 -0.01 0.84
C VAL A 18 -8.87 -1.12 -0.13
N GLU A 19 -9.12 -0.88 -1.41
CA GLU A 19 -8.64 -1.72 -2.50
C GLU A 19 -7.61 -0.95 -3.31
N VAL A 20 -6.49 -1.60 -3.62
CA VAL A 20 -5.45 -1.01 -4.47
C VAL A 20 -5.23 -1.92 -5.67
N THR A 21 -5.20 -1.31 -6.85
CA THR A 21 -4.91 -2.01 -8.11
C THR A 21 -3.64 -1.48 -8.75
N VAL A 22 -2.93 -2.35 -9.47
CA VAL A 22 -1.86 -2.02 -10.41
C VAL A 22 -2.30 -2.44 -11.80
N ASN A 23 -2.41 -1.48 -12.73
CA ASN A 23 -2.90 -1.70 -14.09
C ASN A 23 -4.23 -2.49 -14.13
N GLY A 24 -5.16 -2.16 -13.22
CA GLY A 24 -6.49 -2.78 -13.14
C GLY A 24 -6.54 -4.15 -12.47
N LYS A 25 -5.42 -4.70 -11.98
CA LYS A 25 -5.38 -5.94 -11.21
C LYS A 25 -5.09 -5.66 -9.73
N PRO A 26 -5.61 -6.44 -8.76
CA PRO A 26 -5.31 -6.24 -7.35
C PRO A 26 -3.80 -6.22 -7.06
N LEU A 27 -3.35 -5.21 -6.31
CA LEU A 27 -1.98 -5.15 -5.80
C LEU A 27 -1.82 -6.22 -4.72
N LYS A 28 -0.80 -7.07 -4.86
CA LYS A 28 -0.50 -8.08 -3.85
C LYS A 28 -0.04 -7.41 -2.55
N HIS A 29 -0.80 -7.61 -1.47
CA HIS A 29 -0.42 -7.18 -0.12
C HIS A 29 0.73 -8.02 0.40
N ARG A 30 1.91 -7.38 0.49
CA ARG A 30 3.08 -7.95 1.16
C ARG A 30 2.99 -7.57 2.63
N VAL A 31 2.21 -8.32 3.39
CA VAL A 31 1.94 -8.06 4.82
C VAL A 31 3.25 -7.98 5.60
N TYR A 32 3.42 -6.92 6.39
CA TYR A 32 4.53 -6.79 7.33
C TYR A 32 4.18 -5.89 8.52
N HIS A 33 3.64 -4.69 8.26
CA HIS A 33 3.27 -3.72 9.28
C HIS A 33 1.79 -3.80 9.67
N SER A 34 0.89 -4.18 8.76
CA SER A 34 -0.55 -4.20 9.03
C SER A 34 -1.25 -5.40 8.38
N PRO A 35 -1.59 -6.44 9.16
CA PRO A 35 -2.43 -7.55 8.67
C PRO A 35 -3.84 -7.11 8.26
N ALA A 36 -4.30 -5.97 8.76
CA ALA A 36 -5.65 -5.45 8.53
C ALA A 36 -5.87 -4.85 7.13
N GLY A 37 -4.82 -4.73 6.31
CA GLY A 37 -4.90 -4.23 4.94
C GLY A 37 -4.17 -2.91 4.71
N PHE A 38 -4.37 -2.36 3.52
CA PHE A 38 -3.79 -1.10 3.08
C PHE A 38 -4.56 0.10 3.64
N GLU A 39 -3.85 1.22 3.78
CA GLU A 39 -4.40 2.53 4.12
C GLU A 39 -3.52 3.63 3.50
N TRP A 40 -3.98 4.88 3.52
CA TRP A 40 -3.21 6.09 3.15
C TRP A 40 -3.77 7.33 3.86
N GLY A 41 -3.07 8.47 3.76
CA GLY A 41 -3.46 9.76 4.35
C GLY A 41 -3.01 9.97 5.80
N TYR A 42 -2.14 9.10 6.33
CA TYR A 42 -1.53 9.29 7.65
C TYR A 42 -0.20 8.53 7.80
N GLY A 43 0.58 8.82 8.86
CA GLY A 43 1.92 8.27 9.09
C GLY A 43 2.02 6.88 9.73
N GLY A 44 1.05 5.97 9.53
CA GLY A 44 0.97 4.70 10.28
C GLY A 44 1.35 3.42 9.53
N SER A 45 1.00 2.27 10.13
CA SER A 45 1.36 0.94 9.64
C SER A 45 0.70 0.53 8.32
N GLY A 46 -0.58 0.85 8.11
CA GLY A 46 -1.28 0.54 6.85
C GLY A 46 -0.68 1.29 5.65
N PRO A 47 -0.42 2.61 5.76
CA PRO A 47 0.34 3.36 4.76
C PRO A 47 1.75 2.82 4.50
N ALA A 48 2.45 2.38 5.55
CA ALA A 48 3.77 1.75 5.39
C ALA A 48 3.71 0.44 4.59
N ASP A 49 2.70 -0.40 4.82
CA ASP A 49 2.51 -1.65 4.08
C ASP A 49 2.07 -1.41 2.62
N LEU A 50 1.28 -0.36 2.38
CA LEU A 50 0.93 0.06 1.03
C LEU A 50 2.18 0.52 0.26
N ALA A 51 2.99 1.42 0.85
CA ALA A 51 4.24 1.88 0.25
C ALA A 51 5.20 0.73 -0.06
N ARG A 52 5.38 -0.19 0.91
CA ARG A 52 6.20 -1.40 0.73
C ARG A 52 5.68 -2.28 -0.41
N SER A 53 4.37 -2.49 -0.49
CA SER A 53 3.77 -3.35 -1.52
C SER A 53 3.86 -2.75 -2.92
N ILE A 54 3.68 -1.43 -3.06
CA ILE A 54 3.88 -0.71 -4.34
C ILE A 54 5.33 -0.86 -4.80
N LEU A 55 6.30 -0.55 -3.93
CA LEU A 55 7.72 -0.62 -4.28
C LEU A 55 8.18 -2.05 -4.54
N TRP A 56 7.66 -3.04 -3.83
CA TRP A 56 7.96 -4.43 -4.10
C TRP A 56 7.49 -4.82 -5.49
N ASP A 57 6.23 -4.51 -5.83
CA ASP A 57 5.70 -4.77 -7.17
C ASP A 57 6.54 -4.04 -8.23
N TYR A 58 6.89 -2.78 -8.01
CA TYR A 58 7.66 -1.98 -8.96
C TYR A 58 9.08 -2.52 -9.19
N LEU A 59 9.80 -2.88 -8.11
CA LEU A 59 11.20 -3.33 -8.17
C LEU A 59 11.35 -4.84 -8.45
N GLY A 60 10.27 -5.62 -8.31
CA GLY A 60 10.30 -7.08 -8.42
C GLY A 60 10.94 -7.80 -7.23
N LYS A 61 11.32 -7.09 -6.16
CA LYS A 61 11.99 -7.62 -4.97
C LYS A 61 11.67 -6.81 -3.73
N GLU A 62 12.00 -7.34 -2.55
CA GLU A 62 11.78 -6.64 -1.28
C GLU A 62 12.50 -5.28 -1.26
N PRO A 63 11.78 -4.17 -1.04
CA PRO A 63 12.40 -2.86 -0.91
C PRO A 63 13.05 -2.68 0.47
N PRO A 64 14.19 -1.99 0.56
CA PRO A 64 14.78 -1.60 1.84
C PRO A 64 13.83 -0.73 2.66
N ARG A 65 13.91 -0.85 4.00
CA ARG A 65 13.07 -0.08 4.92
C ARG A 65 13.10 1.42 4.71
N VAL A 66 14.30 1.99 4.55
CA VAL A 66 14.47 3.43 4.33
C VAL A 66 13.73 3.88 3.07
N LEU A 67 13.78 3.08 2.00
CA LEU A 67 13.15 3.44 0.73
C LEU A 67 11.62 3.51 0.85
N TYR A 68 10.98 2.48 1.43
CA TYR A 68 9.52 2.49 1.53
C TYR A 68 8.98 3.42 2.61
N GLN A 69 9.74 3.72 3.66
CA GLN A 69 9.35 4.75 4.64
C GLN A 69 9.39 6.15 4.01
N ASN A 70 10.47 6.49 3.30
CA ASN A 70 10.55 7.78 2.61
C ASN A 70 9.46 7.92 1.53
N PHE A 71 9.20 6.85 0.77
CA PHE A 71 8.11 6.82 -0.20
C PHE A 71 6.73 6.99 0.46
N LYS A 72 6.51 6.32 1.59
CA LYS A 72 5.28 6.46 2.39
C LYS A 72 5.08 7.92 2.79
N ASP A 73 6.09 8.55 3.38
CA ASP A 73 5.99 9.93 3.87
C ASP A 73 5.74 10.93 2.73
N THR A 74 6.29 10.67 1.54
CA THR A 74 6.16 11.57 0.39
C THR A 74 4.84 11.41 -0.38
N PHE A 75 4.33 10.18 -0.53
CA PHE A 75 3.26 9.88 -1.49
C PHE A 75 2.03 9.17 -0.91
N VAL A 76 2.13 8.60 0.30
CA VAL A 76 1.09 7.73 0.86
C VAL A 76 0.52 8.28 2.16
N ALA A 77 1.32 8.95 2.97
CA ALA A 77 0.91 9.50 4.26
C ALA A 77 0.22 10.87 4.18
N THR A 78 0.19 11.49 3.00
CA THR A 78 -0.38 12.82 2.73
C THR A 78 -1.87 12.78 2.42
#